data_AF-A0A2E3FH99-F1
#
_entry.id   AF-A0A2E3FH99-F1
#
_cell.length_a   1.000
_cell.length_b   1.000
_cell.length_c   1.000
_cell.angle_alpha   90.00
_cell.angle_beta   90.00
_cell.angle_gamma   90.00
#
_symmetry.space_group_name_H-M   'P 1'
#
loop_
_entity.id
_entity.type
_entity.pdbx_description
1 polymer ?
#
loop_
_entity_poly.entity_id
_entity_poly.type
_entity_poly.pdbx_seq_one_letter_code
_entity_poly.pdbx_strand_id
1 'polypeptide(L)'
;MTASDANITLPFTPQEFWIFILAASVIGLSALTFYLGRDRIRENGLPKHWLADMLIGFASILAPIWVGLILFVLYGLWQVAWSFPAAHEGDNLRWHVLALVGLLTALGGLLGTPLAMIRVMMTERQTNAAEQGHITDRINKAVEGLGTEKTTTRIGRVLRVQRPQKRHLFVPDGETLQINAPLGYQTLETKPDLWFDETEGDYLEGETHIIKLLTAEETIIEWQDQGPLDLRNAESIEVGGWEAFNETVPNLEVRIGALFALERISQDSARDHIQIMEILCAYIRSNAPAKNAEICPQPPASQERPASDDWRAQLKESKEALWSWSKAEHPRLDIQIALKILGRRSQERRLLEARGHEQTPVLSFVFDEATKCRTSVEFRAWSMACDDYRGYRLDLRDTDLQRADLSELNLNGALLNGSKLNGAKMVGTKLNGTKLWACEFQGSWMSNASLIGADLRTTKFFASSLQDADLRAAVFSFEKIQRPFLCHSNTRWAACLNTDWRELGEPRKITADHIDQMFADRSSKLPTEIPRPTHWPQEKLVAIEFVRRWRKWQAEIGFQPPKNP
;
A
#
# COMPACT_ATOMS: atom_id res chain seq x y z
N MET A 1 -34.39 -63.16 -58.31
CA MET A 1 -34.46 -62.23 -57.16
C MET A 1 -34.96 -63.00 -55.96
N THR A 2 -34.10 -63.18 -54.95
CA THR A 2 -34.37 -62.97 -53.51
C THR A 2 -33.11 -63.41 -52.77
N ALA A 3 -32.46 -62.45 -52.11
CA ALA A 3 -31.24 -62.65 -51.36
C ALA A 3 -31.55 -63.48 -50.12
N SER A 4 -30.80 -64.56 -49.91
CA SER A 4 -30.78 -65.31 -48.66
C SER A 4 -29.83 -64.62 -47.68
N ASP A 5 -30.37 -64.16 -46.56
CA ASP A 5 -29.64 -63.48 -45.50
C ASP A 5 -28.48 -64.32 -44.94
N ALA A 6 -27.27 -63.79 -45.05
CA ALA A 6 -26.09 -64.34 -44.40
C ALA A 6 -26.04 -63.86 -42.94
N ASN A 7 -26.44 -64.71 -42.01
CA ASN A 7 -26.27 -64.45 -40.57
C ASN A 7 -24.81 -64.68 -40.17
N ILE A 8 -24.08 -63.58 -39.94
CA ILE A 8 -22.72 -63.59 -39.41
C ILE A 8 -22.80 -63.77 -37.89
N THR A 9 -22.42 -64.94 -37.39
CA THR A 9 -22.26 -65.20 -35.95
C THR A 9 -20.92 -64.64 -35.46
N LEU A 10 -20.98 -63.57 -34.66
CA LEU A 10 -19.81 -63.02 -33.98
C LEU A 10 -19.32 -63.98 -32.87
N PRO A 11 -18.01 -64.01 -32.54
CA PRO A 11 -17.41 -64.96 -31.60
C PRO A 11 -17.65 -64.63 -30.12
N PHE A 12 -18.73 -63.92 -29.80
CA PHE A 12 -19.04 -63.46 -28.44
C PHE A 12 -20.45 -63.88 -28.07
N THR A 13 -20.61 -64.39 -26.85
CA THR A 13 -21.95 -64.65 -26.30
C THR A 13 -22.71 -63.33 -26.10
N PRO A 14 -24.05 -63.33 -26.11
CA PRO A 14 -24.84 -62.12 -25.87
C PRO A 14 -24.49 -61.41 -24.56
N GLN A 15 -24.05 -62.17 -23.54
CA GLN A 15 -23.61 -61.62 -22.25
C GLN A 15 -22.26 -60.91 -22.35
N GLU A 16 -21.27 -61.49 -23.05
CA GLU A 16 -19.96 -60.87 -23.27
C GLU A 16 -20.07 -59.58 -24.08
N PHE A 17 -21.00 -59.53 -25.05
CA PHE A 17 -21.27 -58.33 -25.83
C PHE A 17 -21.76 -57.15 -24.98
N TRP A 18 -22.71 -57.39 -24.06
CA TRP A 18 -23.22 -56.35 -23.17
C TRP A 18 -22.18 -55.88 -22.15
N ILE A 19 -21.32 -56.78 -21.65
CA ILE A 19 -20.19 -56.42 -20.78
C ILE A 19 -19.21 -55.49 -21.51
N PHE A 20 -18.92 -55.78 -22.78
CA PHE A 20 -18.04 -54.94 -23.61
C PHE A 20 -18.63 -53.55 -23.85
N ILE A 21 -19.92 -53.45 -24.15
CA ILE A 21 -20.62 -52.18 -24.33
C ILE A 21 -20.59 -51.34 -23.05
N LEU A 22 -20.82 -51.97 -21.90
CA LEU A 22 -20.85 -51.26 -20.62
C LEU A 22 -19.46 -50.74 -20.25
N ALA A 23 -18.41 -51.56 -20.43
CA ALA A 23 -17.02 -51.16 -20.25
C ALA A 23 -16.61 -50.02 -21.21
N ALA A 24 -16.97 -50.11 -22.49
CA ALA A 24 -16.68 -49.07 -23.48
C ALA A 24 -17.40 -47.76 -23.18
N SER A 25 -18.64 -47.83 -22.69
CA SER A 25 -19.44 -46.66 -22.31
C SER A 25 -18.83 -45.93 -21.12
N VAL A 26 -18.33 -46.68 -20.13
CA VAL A 26 -17.61 -46.12 -18.98
C VAL A 26 -16.31 -45.44 -19.42
N ILE A 27 -15.52 -46.08 -20.28
CA ILE A 27 -14.25 -45.51 -20.78
C ILE A 27 -14.54 -44.23 -21.58
N GLY A 28 -15.58 -44.25 -22.42
CA GLY A 28 -16.03 -43.08 -23.18
C GLY A 28 -16.48 -41.92 -22.30
N LEU A 29 -17.24 -42.20 -21.23
CA LEU A 29 -17.70 -41.17 -20.28
C LEU A 29 -16.54 -40.57 -19.47
N SER A 30 -15.55 -41.39 -19.08
CA SER A 30 -14.32 -40.95 -18.43
C SER A 30 -13.43 -40.11 -19.35
N ALA A 31 -13.32 -40.46 -20.63
CA ALA A 31 -12.59 -39.67 -21.62
C ALA A 31 -13.30 -38.34 -21.92
N LEU A 32 -14.63 -38.32 -21.95
CA LEU A 32 -15.42 -37.12 -22.18
C LEU A 32 -15.31 -36.13 -21.01
N THR A 33 -15.39 -36.61 -19.77
CA THR A 33 -15.19 -35.76 -18.58
C THR A 33 -13.76 -35.22 -18.50
N PHE A 34 -12.76 -36.01 -18.90
CA PHE A 34 -11.37 -35.54 -19.05
C PHE A 34 -11.23 -34.45 -20.12
N TYR A 35 -11.88 -34.63 -21.28
CA TYR A 35 -11.82 -33.68 -22.38
C TYR A 35 -12.50 -32.36 -22.04
N LEU A 36 -13.70 -32.39 -21.43
CA LEU A 36 -14.43 -31.21 -21.02
C LEU A 36 -13.78 -30.46 -19.85
N GLY A 37 -13.04 -31.16 -18.98
CA GLY A 37 -12.25 -30.53 -17.92
C GLY A 37 -11.02 -29.78 -18.43
N ARG A 38 -10.47 -30.18 -19.59
CA ARG A 38 -9.22 -29.66 -20.17
C ARG A 38 -9.27 -28.19 -20.53
N ASP A 39 -10.40 -27.72 -21.07
CA ASP A 39 -10.53 -26.33 -21.54
C ASP A 39 -10.56 -25.32 -20.39
N ARG A 40 -11.03 -25.75 -19.20
CA ARG A 40 -11.06 -24.91 -17.99
C ARG A 40 -9.66 -24.58 -17.43
N ILE A 41 -8.65 -25.40 -17.72
CA ILE A 41 -7.26 -25.24 -17.25
C ILE A 41 -6.49 -24.22 -18.08
N ARG A 42 -6.89 -24.03 -19.35
CA ARG A 42 -6.15 -23.20 -20.30
C ARG A 42 -6.35 -21.70 -20.06
N GLU A 43 -7.48 -21.30 -19.47
CA GLU A 43 -7.83 -19.88 -19.28
C GLU A 43 -7.49 -19.30 -17.90
N ASN A 44 -7.41 -20.11 -16.83
CA ASN A 44 -7.32 -19.58 -15.46
C ASN A 44 -6.01 -19.85 -14.71
N GLY A 45 -5.04 -20.56 -15.32
CA GLY A 45 -3.88 -21.09 -14.60
C GLY A 45 -4.29 -22.18 -13.61
N LEU A 46 -3.40 -23.13 -13.32
CA LEU A 46 -3.71 -24.34 -12.53
C LEU A 46 -4.31 -23.98 -11.15
N PRO A 47 -5.62 -24.17 -10.91
CA PRO A 47 -6.17 -24.00 -9.57
C PRO A 47 -5.63 -25.12 -8.67
N LYS A 48 -5.31 -24.80 -7.40
CA LYS A 48 -4.78 -25.76 -6.40
C LYS A 48 -5.64 -27.03 -6.25
N HIS A 49 -6.91 -26.99 -6.62
CA HIS A 49 -7.89 -28.07 -6.50
C HIS A 49 -8.24 -28.75 -7.84
N TRP A 50 -7.60 -28.40 -8.97
CA TRP A 50 -7.95 -28.98 -10.28
C TRP A 50 -7.81 -30.51 -10.32
N LEU A 51 -6.77 -31.02 -9.65
CA LEU A 51 -6.48 -32.44 -9.56
C LEU A 51 -7.50 -33.13 -8.65
N ALA A 52 -7.96 -32.45 -7.59
CA ALA A 52 -9.03 -32.92 -6.73
C ALA A 52 -10.37 -32.97 -7.48
N ASP A 53 -10.72 -31.94 -8.25
CA ASP A 53 -11.96 -31.89 -9.04
C ASP A 53 -11.96 -32.95 -10.17
N MET A 54 -10.82 -33.16 -10.82
CA MET A 54 -10.64 -34.27 -11.76
C MET A 54 -10.75 -35.63 -11.09
N LEU A 55 -10.13 -35.81 -9.92
CA LEU A 55 -10.21 -37.05 -9.16
C LEU A 55 -11.63 -37.31 -8.65
N ILE A 56 -12.39 -36.28 -8.29
CA ILE A 56 -13.81 -36.39 -7.89
C ILE A 56 -14.67 -36.79 -9.10
N GLY A 57 -14.46 -36.16 -10.25
CA GLY A 57 -15.12 -36.55 -11.51
C GLY A 57 -14.82 -38.01 -11.89
N PHE A 58 -13.55 -38.40 -11.83
CA PHE A 58 -13.11 -39.78 -12.08
C PHE A 58 -13.67 -40.77 -11.05
N ALA A 59 -13.66 -40.41 -9.76
CA ALA A 59 -14.21 -41.22 -8.68
C ALA A 59 -15.73 -41.40 -8.82
N SER A 60 -16.46 -40.41 -9.34
CA SER A 60 -17.91 -40.52 -9.57
C SER A 60 -18.28 -41.53 -10.66
N ILE A 61 -17.39 -41.75 -11.63
CA ILE A 61 -17.55 -42.76 -12.68
C ILE A 61 -17.06 -44.13 -12.19
N LEU A 62 -15.97 -44.17 -11.42
CA LEU A 62 -15.46 -45.41 -10.86
C LEU A 62 -16.32 -45.98 -9.73
N ALA A 63 -17.00 -45.14 -8.95
CA ALA A 63 -17.84 -45.54 -7.83
C ALA A 63 -18.91 -46.58 -8.21
N PRO A 64 -19.73 -46.42 -9.27
CA PRO A 64 -20.71 -47.45 -9.65
C PRO A 64 -20.06 -48.75 -10.13
N ILE A 65 -18.90 -48.69 -10.80
CA ILE A 65 -18.14 -49.89 -11.19
C ILE A 65 -17.62 -50.62 -9.95
N TRP A 66 -17.10 -49.86 -8.99
CA TRP A 66 -16.61 -50.33 -7.71
C TRP A 66 -17.72 -51.02 -6.91
N VAL A 67 -18.90 -50.41 -6.82
CA VAL A 67 -20.09 -51.00 -6.21
C VAL A 67 -20.50 -52.27 -6.97
N GLY A 68 -20.47 -52.25 -8.29
CA GLY A 68 -20.74 -53.43 -9.13
C GLY A 68 -19.78 -54.59 -8.86
N LEU A 69 -18.48 -54.32 -8.75
CA LEU A 69 -17.45 -55.31 -8.41
C LEU A 69 -17.65 -55.89 -7.01
N ILE A 70 -17.98 -55.06 -6.02
CA ILE A 70 -18.29 -55.52 -4.65
C ILE A 70 -19.53 -56.43 -4.67
N LEU A 71 -20.61 -56.01 -5.34
CA LEU A 71 -21.82 -56.81 -5.47
C LEU A 71 -21.57 -58.14 -6.20
N PHE A 72 -20.72 -58.14 -7.23
CA PHE A 72 -20.31 -59.34 -7.95
C PHE A 72 -19.55 -60.32 -7.06
N VAL A 73 -18.57 -59.82 -6.28
CA VAL A 73 -17.80 -60.65 -5.33
C VAL A 73 -18.71 -61.18 -4.21
N LEU A 74 -19.64 -60.38 -3.68
CA LEU A 74 -20.62 -60.81 -2.69
C LEU A 74 -21.56 -61.88 -3.25
N TYR A 75 -22.02 -61.74 -4.49
CA TYR A 75 -22.81 -62.75 -5.19
C TYR A 75 -22.02 -64.05 -5.36
N GLY A 76 -20.75 -63.97 -5.76
CA GLY A 76 -19.86 -65.13 -5.84
C GLY A 76 -19.69 -65.85 -4.49
N LEU A 77 -19.51 -65.10 -3.40
CA LEU A 77 -19.45 -65.66 -2.04
C LEU A 77 -20.76 -66.34 -1.65
N TRP A 78 -21.91 -65.73 -1.97
CA TRP A 78 -23.22 -66.32 -1.72
C TRP A 78 -23.42 -67.63 -2.50
N GLN A 79 -23.00 -67.69 -3.76
CA GLN A 79 -23.04 -68.91 -4.58
C GLN A 79 -22.19 -70.02 -3.98
N VAL A 80 -20.94 -69.73 -3.59
CA VAL A 80 -20.04 -70.70 -2.94
C VAL A 80 -20.60 -71.19 -1.60
N ALA A 81 -21.25 -70.32 -0.83
CA ALA A 81 -21.90 -70.69 0.42
C ALA A 81 -23.12 -71.61 0.19
N TRP A 82 -23.89 -71.37 -0.86
CA TRP A 82 -25.07 -72.17 -1.18
C TRP A 82 -24.71 -73.55 -1.77
N SER A 83 -23.62 -73.65 -2.53
CA SER A 83 -23.14 -74.93 -3.11
C SER A 83 -22.39 -75.82 -2.12
N PHE A 84 -22.09 -75.31 -0.92
CA PHE A 84 -21.29 -75.97 0.10
C PHE A 84 -21.79 -77.37 0.53
N PRO A 85 -23.11 -77.62 0.69
CA PRO A 85 -23.62 -78.94 1.06
C PRO A 85 -23.35 -80.03 0.00
N ALA A 86 -23.36 -79.67 -1.28
CA ALA A 86 -23.08 -80.58 -2.39
C ALA A 86 -21.57 -80.87 -2.57
N ALA A 87 -20.71 -80.02 -2.00
CA ALA A 87 -19.25 -80.16 -2.10
C ALA A 87 -18.66 -81.16 -1.08
N HIS A 88 -19.43 -81.60 -0.08
CA HIS A 88 -18.97 -82.54 0.96
C HIS A 88 -18.83 -84.00 0.49
N GLU A 89 -19.28 -84.34 -0.72
CA GLU A 89 -19.31 -85.73 -1.23
C GLU A 89 -18.17 -86.11 -2.21
N GLY A 90 -17.12 -85.28 -2.40
CA GLY A 90 -15.97 -85.66 -3.26
C GLY A 90 -14.84 -84.62 -3.43
N ASP A 91 -13.97 -84.83 -4.42
CA ASP A 91 -12.72 -84.07 -4.76
C ASP A 91 -12.87 -82.54 -4.96
N ASN A 92 -14.10 -82.02 -4.88
CA ASN A 92 -14.45 -80.62 -5.15
C ASN A 92 -14.22 -79.66 -3.97
N LEU A 93 -13.94 -80.17 -2.76
CA LEU A 93 -13.75 -79.35 -1.56
C LEU A 93 -12.54 -78.39 -1.69
N ARG A 94 -11.43 -78.84 -2.28
CA ARG A 94 -10.22 -78.02 -2.47
C ARG A 94 -10.49 -76.78 -3.31
N TRP A 95 -11.23 -76.94 -4.41
CA TRP A 95 -11.58 -75.85 -5.30
C TRP A 95 -12.58 -74.87 -4.68
N HIS A 96 -13.51 -75.35 -3.83
CA HIS A 96 -14.40 -74.48 -3.06
C HIS A 96 -13.63 -73.63 -2.05
N VAL A 97 -12.68 -74.22 -1.33
CA VAL A 97 -11.84 -73.49 -0.37
C VAL A 97 -10.97 -72.44 -1.08
N LEU A 98 -10.34 -72.79 -2.20
CA LEU A 98 -9.57 -71.84 -3.02
C LEU A 98 -10.43 -70.67 -3.53
N ALA A 99 -11.64 -70.95 -4.02
CA ALA A 99 -12.57 -69.92 -4.49
C ALA A 99 -13.01 -68.99 -3.35
N LEU A 100 -13.32 -69.54 -2.18
CA LEU A 100 -13.68 -68.76 -0.99
C LEU A 100 -12.54 -67.83 -0.56
N VAL A 101 -11.30 -68.35 -0.46
CA VAL A 101 -10.12 -67.56 -0.09
C VAL A 101 -9.84 -66.46 -1.13
N GLY A 102 -9.95 -66.78 -2.43
CA GLY A 102 -9.77 -65.81 -3.51
C GLY A 102 -10.80 -64.67 -3.45
N LEU A 103 -12.08 -65.01 -3.26
CA LEU A 103 -13.17 -64.02 -3.17
C LEU A 103 -13.08 -63.17 -1.91
N LEU A 104 -12.73 -63.76 -0.75
CA LEU A 104 -12.48 -63.00 0.49
C LEU A 104 -11.30 -62.05 0.35
N THR A 105 -10.23 -62.48 -0.32
CA THR A 105 -9.05 -61.63 -0.61
C THR A 105 -9.43 -60.49 -1.54
N ALA A 106 -10.20 -60.78 -2.59
CA ALA A 106 -10.72 -59.77 -3.51
C ALA A 106 -11.62 -58.76 -2.79
N LEU A 107 -12.54 -59.22 -1.93
CA LEU A 107 -13.38 -58.35 -1.10
C LEU A 107 -12.56 -57.46 -0.17
N GLY A 108 -11.52 -58.01 0.46
CA GLY A 108 -10.61 -57.25 1.33
C GLY A 108 -9.86 -56.15 0.57
N GLY A 109 -9.33 -56.45 -0.63
CA GLY A 109 -8.72 -55.45 -1.50
C GLY A 109 -9.72 -54.41 -1.99
N LEU A 110 -10.94 -54.84 -2.30
CA LEU A 110 -11.99 -53.95 -2.77
C LEU A 110 -12.45 -52.96 -1.66
N LEU A 111 -12.54 -53.41 -0.41
CA LEU A 111 -12.91 -52.54 0.71
C LEU A 111 -11.74 -51.68 1.21
N GLY A 112 -10.51 -52.17 1.15
CA GLY A 112 -9.32 -51.49 1.67
C GLY A 112 -8.89 -50.27 0.84
N THR A 113 -9.07 -50.31 -0.48
CA THR A 113 -8.68 -49.24 -1.41
C THR A 113 -9.41 -47.91 -1.18
N PRO A 114 -10.76 -47.82 -1.08
CA PRO A 114 -11.44 -46.56 -0.79
C PRO A 114 -11.10 -46.03 0.61
N LEU A 115 -10.91 -46.91 1.60
CA LEU A 115 -10.49 -46.51 2.95
C LEU A 115 -9.09 -45.88 2.95
N ALA A 116 -8.14 -46.46 2.20
CA ALA A 116 -6.81 -45.89 2.03
C ALA A 116 -6.86 -44.53 1.32
N MET A 117 -7.71 -44.38 0.30
CA MET A 117 -7.89 -43.11 -0.40
C MET A 117 -8.51 -42.03 0.50
N ILE A 118 -9.56 -42.36 1.27
CA ILE A 118 -10.15 -41.46 2.28
C ILE A 118 -9.08 -41.03 3.29
N ARG A 119 -8.24 -41.96 3.76
CA ARG A 119 -7.14 -41.66 4.68
C ARG A 119 -6.12 -40.70 4.06
N VAL A 120 -5.74 -40.87 2.79
CA VAL A 120 -4.85 -39.94 2.09
C VAL A 120 -5.47 -38.55 2.01
N MET A 121 -6.74 -38.44 1.61
CA MET A 121 -7.45 -37.16 1.53
C MET A 121 -7.60 -36.48 2.91
N MET A 122 -7.89 -37.25 3.97
CA MET A 122 -7.93 -36.74 5.34
C MET A 122 -6.55 -36.26 5.79
N THR A 123 -5.50 -37.02 5.47
CA THR A 123 -4.11 -36.65 5.78
C THR A 123 -3.73 -35.36 5.07
N GLU A 124 -4.09 -35.18 3.79
CA GLU A 124 -3.86 -33.94 3.03
C GLU A 124 -4.56 -32.73 3.66
N ARG A 125 -5.80 -32.90 4.12
CA ARG A 125 -6.51 -31.82 4.86
C ARG A 125 -5.81 -31.49 6.17
N GLN A 126 -5.33 -32.51 6.88
CA GLN A 126 -4.58 -32.32 8.12
C GLN A 126 -3.23 -31.64 7.87
N THR A 127 -2.48 -32.01 6.82
CA THR A 127 -1.21 -31.36 6.47
C THR A 127 -1.44 -29.93 6.05
N ASN A 128 -2.45 -29.65 5.22
CA ASN A 128 -2.81 -28.28 4.87
C ASN A 128 -3.18 -27.45 6.11
N ALA A 129 -4.01 -27.98 7.01
CA ALA A 129 -4.35 -27.28 8.24
C ALA A 129 -3.12 -27.03 9.15
N ALA A 130 -2.22 -28.01 9.25
CA ALA A 130 -0.98 -27.88 10.00
C ALA A 130 -0.03 -26.84 9.38
N GLU A 131 0.15 -26.84 8.07
CA GLU A 131 0.92 -25.82 7.34
C GLU A 131 0.36 -24.41 7.59
N GLN A 132 -0.96 -24.25 7.53
CA GLN A 132 -1.61 -22.98 7.84
C GLN A 132 -1.35 -22.58 9.29
N GLY A 133 -1.46 -23.51 10.25
CA GLY A 133 -1.13 -23.26 11.65
C GLY A 133 0.32 -22.80 11.86
N HIS A 134 1.27 -23.41 11.16
CA HIS A 134 2.68 -23.00 11.19
C HIS A 134 2.92 -21.61 10.59
N ILE A 135 2.20 -21.25 9.51
CA ILE A 135 2.30 -19.90 8.94
C ILE A 135 1.75 -18.86 9.92
N THR A 136 0.58 -19.11 10.51
CA THR A 136 0.01 -18.21 11.53
C THR A 136 0.93 -18.04 12.74
N ASP A 137 1.53 -19.13 13.23
CA ASP A 137 2.52 -19.06 14.33
C ASP A 137 3.75 -18.23 13.94
N ARG A 138 4.27 -18.39 12.71
CA ARG A 138 5.39 -17.59 12.20
C ARG A 138 5.04 -16.10 12.08
N ILE A 139 3.81 -15.77 11.66
CA ILE A 139 3.33 -14.38 11.61
C ILE A 139 3.28 -13.80 13.03
N ASN A 140 2.66 -14.52 13.97
CA ASN A 140 2.54 -14.06 15.35
C ASN A 140 3.91 -13.80 16.00
N LYS A 141 4.87 -14.73 15.82
CA LYS A 141 6.25 -14.56 16.31
C LYS A 141 6.96 -13.37 15.67
N ALA A 142 6.74 -13.13 14.38
CA ALA A 142 7.31 -11.96 13.73
C ALA A 142 6.68 -10.66 14.25
N VAL A 143 5.36 -10.62 14.45
CA VAL A 143 4.65 -9.47 15.03
C VAL A 143 5.13 -9.19 16.47
N GLU A 144 5.31 -10.22 17.29
CA GLU A 144 5.92 -10.10 18.62
C GLU A 144 7.34 -9.52 18.52
N GLY A 145 8.12 -10.00 17.55
CA GLY A 145 9.45 -9.48 17.22
C GLY A 145 9.45 -7.98 16.89
N LEU A 146 8.43 -7.46 16.21
CA LEU A 146 8.28 -6.02 15.92
C LEU A 146 8.09 -5.17 17.18
N GLY A 147 7.51 -5.75 18.23
CA GLY A 147 7.27 -5.07 19.51
C GLY A 147 8.47 -5.12 20.46
N THR A 148 9.55 -5.82 20.11
CA THR A 148 10.66 -6.05 21.05
C THR A 148 11.41 -4.77 21.40
N GLU A 149 11.74 -4.66 22.68
CA GLU A 149 12.49 -3.56 23.27
C GLU A 149 13.67 -4.14 24.05
N LYS A 150 14.73 -3.36 24.18
CA LYS A 150 15.91 -3.70 24.99
C LYS A 150 16.21 -2.55 25.95
N THR A 151 16.57 -2.88 27.18
CA THR A 151 17.04 -1.89 28.14
C THR A 151 18.50 -1.59 27.86
N THR A 152 18.82 -0.34 27.55
CA THR A 152 20.20 0.12 27.39
C THR A 152 20.52 1.15 28.45
N THR A 153 21.71 1.04 29.04
CA THR A 153 22.21 2.05 29.97
C THR A 153 22.86 3.17 29.19
N ARG A 154 22.36 4.40 29.38
CA ARG A 154 22.87 5.62 28.75
C ARG A 154 23.29 6.61 29.82
N ILE A 155 24.41 7.31 29.60
CA ILE A 155 24.95 8.27 30.56
C ILE A 155 24.33 9.64 30.30
N GLY A 156 23.67 10.20 31.31
CA GLY A 156 23.02 11.51 31.24
C GLY A 156 23.28 12.31 32.51
N ARG A 157 23.07 13.63 32.45
CA ARG A 157 23.03 14.49 33.63
C ARG A 157 21.70 15.22 33.71
N VAL A 158 21.16 15.34 34.91
CA VAL A 158 19.89 16.03 35.13
C VAL A 158 20.13 17.54 35.18
N LEU A 159 19.41 18.27 34.33
CA LEU A 159 19.37 19.73 34.33
C LEU A 159 18.02 20.19 34.87
N ARG A 160 18.02 21.06 35.88
CA ARG A 160 16.81 21.80 36.28
C ARG A 160 16.88 23.18 35.66
N VAL A 161 15.97 23.42 34.72
CA VAL A 161 15.94 24.62 33.89
C VAL A 161 14.72 25.45 34.29
N GLN A 162 14.94 26.69 34.72
CA GLN A 162 13.84 27.63 34.93
C GLN A 162 13.61 28.44 33.66
N ARG A 163 12.41 28.32 33.09
CA ARG A 163 12.01 29.07 31.89
C ARG A 163 10.90 30.08 32.23
N PRO A 164 10.98 31.31 31.72
CA PRO A 164 9.90 32.28 31.86
C PRO A 164 8.72 31.87 30.96
N GLN A 165 7.54 31.69 31.52
CA GLN A 165 6.33 31.54 30.70
C GLN A 165 5.80 32.93 30.31
N LYS A 166 5.77 33.24 29.02
CA LYS A 166 5.19 34.49 28.52
C LYS A 166 3.77 34.25 28.02
N ARG A 167 2.83 35.06 28.47
CA ARG A 167 1.43 35.05 27.98
C ARG A 167 1.13 36.38 27.31
N HIS A 168 0.63 36.32 26.09
CA HIS A 168 0.12 37.46 25.36
C HIS A 168 -1.32 37.73 25.79
N LEU A 169 -1.61 38.97 26.17
CA LEU A 169 -2.95 39.44 26.49
C LEU A 169 -3.25 40.66 25.64
N PHE A 170 -4.39 40.65 24.96
CA PHE A 170 -4.87 41.79 24.20
C PHE A 170 -5.57 42.78 25.13
N VAL A 171 -5.27 44.06 24.97
CA VAL A 171 -5.93 45.15 25.71
C VAL A 171 -6.29 46.23 24.69
N PRO A 172 -7.58 46.57 24.56
CA PRO A 172 -7.99 47.70 23.74
C PRO A 172 -7.41 49.02 24.25
N ASP A 173 -7.05 49.91 23.32
CA ASP A 173 -6.49 51.23 23.63
C ASP A 173 -7.38 52.03 24.60
N GLY A 174 -6.79 52.48 25.70
CA GLY A 174 -7.45 53.32 26.72
C GLY A 174 -7.81 52.61 28.02
N GLU A 175 -7.73 51.28 28.10
CA GLU A 175 -7.83 50.55 29.36
C GLU A 175 -6.43 50.32 29.96
N THR A 176 -6.15 50.96 31.10
CA THR A 176 -4.97 50.59 31.89
C THR A 176 -5.27 49.24 32.55
N LEU A 177 -4.59 48.17 32.13
CA LEU A 177 -4.60 46.89 32.84
C LEU A 177 -4.05 47.11 34.26
N GLN A 178 -4.91 47.47 35.22
CA GLN A 178 -4.63 47.23 36.63
C GLN A 178 -4.84 45.74 36.89
N ILE A 179 -3.91 44.94 36.37
CA ILE A 179 -3.84 43.55 36.74
C ILE A 179 -3.46 43.55 38.22
N ASN A 180 -4.39 43.17 39.08
CA ASN A 180 -4.06 42.64 40.39
C ASN A 180 -3.35 41.30 40.19
N ALA A 181 -2.17 41.35 39.58
CA ALA A 181 -1.36 40.20 39.35
C ALA A 181 -0.78 39.82 40.72
N PRO A 182 -0.94 38.57 41.18
CA PRO A 182 -0.32 38.10 42.42
C PRO A 182 1.19 38.42 42.46
N LEU A 183 1.85 38.37 43.62
CA LEU A 183 3.30 38.58 43.68
C LEU A 183 4.02 37.67 42.66
N GLY A 184 4.73 38.26 41.68
CA GLY A 184 5.57 37.53 40.72
C GLY A 184 5.33 37.79 39.23
N TYR A 185 4.33 38.60 38.85
CA TYR A 185 4.06 38.96 37.45
C TYR A 185 4.62 40.35 37.11
N GLN A 186 5.22 40.49 35.91
CA GLN A 186 5.68 41.78 35.38
C GLN A 186 5.37 41.89 33.88
N THR A 187 4.91 43.07 33.45
CA THR A 187 4.77 43.42 32.03
C THR A 187 6.15 43.69 31.44
N LEU A 188 6.52 42.99 30.37
CA LEU A 188 7.87 43.08 29.80
C LEU A 188 7.95 43.93 28.54
N GLU A 189 6.94 43.92 27.68
CA GLU A 189 6.97 44.60 26.38
C GLU A 189 5.54 44.80 25.85
N THR A 190 5.28 45.97 25.26
CA THR A 190 4.06 46.27 24.51
C THR A 190 4.38 46.37 23.02
N LYS A 191 3.59 45.70 22.18
CA LYS A 191 3.71 45.78 20.72
C LYS A 191 2.35 46.08 20.08
N PRO A 192 2.26 47.09 19.22
CA PRO A 192 1.10 47.28 18.36
C PRO A 192 1.22 46.33 17.16
N ASP A 193 0.46 45.24 17.19
CA ASP A 193 0.35 44.27 16.09
C ASP A 193 -1.13 44.14 15.68
N LEU A 194 -1.39 44.09 14.37
CA LEU A 194 -2.73 43.78 13.83
C LEU A 194 -2.98 42.28 13.94
N TRP A 195 -4.04 41.86 14.64
CA TRP A 195 -4.40 40.46 14.79
C TRP A 195 -5.87 40.21 14.46
N PHE A 196 -6.17 38.96 14.11
CA PHE A 196 -7.44 38.52 13.57
C PHE A 196 -8.29 37.90 14.69
N ASP A 197 -9.44 38.49 14.98
CA ASP A 197 -10.39 37.90 15.93
C ASP A 197 -11.24 36.85 15.20
N GLU A 198 -11.03 35.57 15.53
CA GLU A 198 -11.78 34.45 14.93
C GLU A 198 -13.29 34.50 15.22
N THR A 199 -13.71 35.24 16.25
CA THR A 199 -15.12 35.37 16.64
C THR A 199 -15.87 36.47 15.90
N GLU A 200 -15.19 37.56 15.50
CA GLU A 200 -15.83 38.71 14.83
C GLU A 200 -15.41 38.90 13.36
N GLY A 201 -14.33 38.25 12.90
CA GLY A 201 -13.93 38.24 11.49
C GLY A 201 -13.30 39.53 10.97
N ASP A 202 -13.10 40.52 11.85
CA ASP A 202 -12.50 41.81 11.54
C ASP A 202 -11.08 41.92 12.15
N TYR A 203 -10.24 42.73 11.51
CA TYR A 203 -8.92 43.09 12.05
C TYR A 203 -9.11 44.18 13.10
N LEU A 204 -8.72 43.88 14.35
CA LEU A 204 -8.75 44.85 15.44
C LEU A 204 -7.35 45.47 15.60
N GLU A 205 -7.31 46.80 15.66
CA GLU A 205 -6.11 47.59 15.95
C GLU A 205 -6.04 47.81 17.47
N GLY A 206 -4.96 47.38 18.13
CA GLY A 206 -4.78 47.59 19.58
C GLY A 206 -3.48 47.04 20.14
N GLU A 207 -3.11 47.44 21.35
CA GLU A 207 -1.84 47.05 21.98
C GLU A 207 -1.86 45.62 22.56
N THR A 208 -0.90 44.80 22.14
CA THR A 208 -0.63 43.50 22.76
C THR A 208 0.35 43.67 23.92
N HIS A 209 -0.06 43.24 25.11
CA HIS A 209 0.78 43.21 26.30
C HIS A 209 1.38 41.81 26.50
N ILE A 210 2.71 41.72 26.65
CA ILE A 210 3.39 40.46 26.99
C ILE A 210 3.63 40.41 28.49
N ILE A 211 2.98 39.48 29.17
CA ILE A 211 3.12 39.27 30.61
C ILE A 211 4.01 38.06 30.87
N LYS A 212 5.04 38.25 31.70
CA LYS A 212 5.82 37.13 32.25
C LYS A 212 5.05 36.53 33.43
N LEU A 213 4.60 35.30 33.27
CA LEU A 213 4.07 34.45 34.33
C LEU A 213 5.26 33.77 35.06
N LEU A 214 5.06 33.43 36.34
CA LEU A 214 6.04 32.76 37.21
C LEU A 214 6.83 31.67 36.47
N THR A 215 8.13 31.58 36.79
CA THR A 215 9.09 30.63 36.23
C THR A 215 8.59 29.20 36.35
N ALA A 216 8.47 28.51 35.21
CA ALA A 216 8.22 27.08 35.21
C ALA A 216 9.57 26.36 35.36
N GLU A 217 9.67 25.47 36.35
CA GLU A 217 10.83 24.60 36.53
C GLU A 217 10.63 23.33 35.70
N GLU A 218 11.52 23.11 34.75
CA GLU A 218 11.53 21.95 33.85
C GLU A 218 12.76 21.09 34.17
N THR A 219 12.56 19.79 34.38
CA THR A 219 13.67 18.84 34.54
C THR A 219 13.95 18.18 33.19
N ILE A 220 15.14 18.38 32.66
CA ILE A 220 15.59 17.86 31.36
C ILE A 220 16.83 17.00 31.60
N ILE A 221 16.97 15.89 30.88
CA ILE A 221 18.19 15.08 30.91
C ILE A 221 19.04 15.47 29.71
N GLU A 222 20.26 15.92 29.96
CA GLU A 222 21.27 16.10 28.92
C GLU A 222 22.07 14.81 28.77
N TRP A 223 22.01 14.23 27.58
CA TRP A 223 22.71 13.00 27.27
C TRP A 223 24.13 13.28 26.79
N GLN A 224 25.10 12.45 27.18
CA GLN A 224 26.51 12.69 26.87
C GLN A 224 26.84 12.62 25.36
N ASP A 225 26.05 11.85 24.61
CA ASP A 225 26.19 11.59 23.18
C ASP A 225 25.41 12.57 22.30
N GLN A 226 24.47 13.31 22.87
CA GLN A 226 23.82 14.43 22.19
C GLN A 226 24.56 15.71 22.58
N GLY A 227 25.01 16.49 21.60
CA GLY A 227 25.71 17.75 21.85
C GLY A 227 24.92 18.67 22.80
N PRO A 228 25.57 19.72 23.34
CA PRO A 228 24.98 20.53 24.39
C PRO A 228 23.60 21.08 23.98
N LEU A 229 22.62 20.90 24.88
CA LEU A 229 21.25 21.39 24.66
C LEU A 229 21.25 22.91 24.50
N ASP A 230 20.48 23.41 23.53
CA ASP A 230 20.32 24.86 23.32
C ASP A 230 19.39 25.47 24.39
N LEU A 231 19.98 25.93 25.49
CA LEU A 231 19.27 26.48 26.65
C LEU A 231 19.40 28.01 26.76
N ARG A 232 19.66 28.72 25.65
CA ARG A 232 19.85 30.19 25.66
C ARG A 232 18.67 30.99 26.24
N ASN A 233 17.48 30.40 26.25
CA ASN A 233 16.25 31.02 26.77
C ASN A 233 15.97 30.68 28.24
N ALA A 234 16.88 29.97 28.91
CA ALA A 234 16.78 29.64 30.33
C ALA A 234 17.26 30.81 31.21
N GLU A 235 16.56 31.06 32.32
CA GLU A 235 16.89 32.13 33.26
C GLU A 235 17.90 31.65 34.32
N SER A 236 17.76 30.40 34.76
CA SER A 236 18.76 29.69 35.58
C SER A 236 18.81 28.21 35.20
N ILE A 237 19.99 27.60 35.37
CA ILE A 237 20.23 26.19 35.08
C ILE A 237 21.00 25.61 36.27
N GLU A 238 20.39 24.64 36.96
CA GLU A 238 21.12 23.79 37.91
C GLU A 238 21.57 22.52 37.19
N VAL A 239 22.87 22.24 37.21
CA VAL A 239 23.49 21.13 36.51
C VAL A 239 23.85 20.02 37.50
N GLY A 240 23.21 18.86 37.37
CA GLY A 240 23.53 17.65 38.11
C GLY A 240 24.79 16.93 37.61
N GLY A 241 25.19 15.88 38.34
CA GLY A 241 26.28 14.98 37.95
C GLY A 241 25.91 14.04 36.80
N TRP A 242 26.91 13.44 36.18
CA TRP A 242 26.71 12.37 35.19
C TRP A 242 26.35 11.07 35.89
N GLU A 243 25.19 10.53 35.55
CA GLU A 243 24.62 9.31 36.11
C GLU A 243 24.18 8.35 35.00
N ALA A 244 24.12 7.06 35.34
CA ALA A 244 23.68 6.01 34.43
C ALA A 244 22.16 5.88 34.50
N PHE A 245 21.47 6.14 33.38
CA PHE A 245 20.03 5.97 33.24
C PHE A 245 19.72 4.73 32.41
N ASN A 246 18.71 3.98 32.82
CA ASN A 246 18.18 2.88 32.02
C ASN A 246 17.09 3.41 31.09
N GLU A 247 17.33 3.32 29.79
CA GLU A 247 16.38 3.69 28.75
C GLU A 247 15.89 2.43 28.05
N THR A 248 14.57 2.30 27.89
CA THR A 248 13.97 1.23 27.09
C THR A 248 13.93 1.69 25.64
N VAL A 249 14.75 1.07 24.80
CA VAL A 249 14.85 1.41 23.37
C VAL A 249 14.37 0.25 22.49
N PRO A 250 13.85 0.52 21.29
CA PRO A 250 13.52 -0.50 20.29
C PRO A 250 14.70 -1.45 20.02
N ASN A 251 14.46 -2.77 20.06
CA ASN A 251 15.49 -3.74 19.70
C ASN A 251 15.55 -3.92 18.17
N LEU A 252 16.32 -3.07 17.51
CA LEU A 252 16.38 -3.01 16.04
C LEU A 252 16.79 -4.34 15.38
N GLU A 253 17.69 -5.13 15.98
CA GLU A 253 18.15 -6.40 15.41
C GLU A 253 16.98 -7.40 15.28
N VAL A 254 16.19 -7.52 16.34
CA VAL A 254 15.02 -8.43 16.37
C VAL A 254 13.90 -7.91 15.48
N ARG A 255 13.63 -6.59 15.52
CA ARG A 255 12.61 -5.95 14.68
C ARG A 255 12.92 -6.10 13.19
N ILE A 256 14.17 -5.92 12.79
CA ILE A 256 14.60 -6.09 11.40
C ILE A 256 14.46 -7.55 10.97
N GLY A 257 14.86 -8.50 11.82
CA GLY A 257 14.64 -9.93 11.57
C GLY A 257 13.16 -10.28 11.38
N ALA A 258 12.28 -9.70 12.21
CA ALA A 258 10.84 -9.83 12.09
C ALA A 258 10.28 -9.23 10.78
N LEU A 259 10.74 -8.05 10.37
CA LEU A 259 10.34 -7.43 9.11
C LEU A 259 10.67 -8.30 7.90
N PHE A 260 11.89 -8.85 7.84
CA PHE A 260 12.28 -9.77 6.75
C PHE A 260 11.54 -11.11 6.81
N ALA A 261 11.22 -11.59 8.01
CA ALA A 261 10.38 -12.78 8.17
C ALA A 261 8.97 -12.55 7.60
N LEU A 262 8.36 -11.39 7.89
CA LEU A 262 7.07 -10.97 7.33
C LEU A 262 7.14 -10.79 5.81
N GLU A 263 8.19 -10.15 5.29
CA GLU A 263 8.41 -10.03 3.84
C GLU A 263 8.40 -11.41 3.18
N ARG A 264 9.20 -12.35 3.69
CA ARG A 264 9.25 -13.71 3.15
C ARG A 264 7.89 -14.41 3.22
N ILE A 265 7.17 -14.33 4.33
CA ILE A 265 5.84 -14.94 4.45
C ILE A 265 4.85 -14.31 3.46
N SER A 266 4.90 -13.00 3.23
CA SER A 266 4.07 -12.32 2.23
C SER A 266 4.39 -12.77 0.80
N GLN A 267 5.64 -13.13 0.54
CA GLN A 267 6.09 -13.66 -0.74
C GLN A 267 5.77 -15.14 -0.92
N ASP A 268 5.63 -15.91 0.17
CA ASP A 268 5.31 -17.34 0.11
C ASP A 268 3.78 -17.58 0.14
N SER A 269 3.02 -16.75 0.86
CA SER A 269 1.58 -16.92 1.08
C SER A 269 0.76 -15.81 0.41
N ALA A 270 0.05 -16.16 -0.67
CA ALA A 270 -0.90 -15.27 -1.32
C ALA A 270 -2.07 -14.87 -0.43
N ARG A 271 -2.48 -15.77 0.47
CA ARG A 271 -3.58 -15.56 1.39
C ARG A 271 -3.25 -14.49 2.42
N ASP A 272 -2.04 -14.53 2.97
CA ASP A 272 -1.63 -13.70 4.11
C ASP A 272 -0.93 -12.41 3.66
N HIS A 273 -0.61 -12.27 2.36
CA HIS A 273 0.04 -11.09 1.80
C HIS A 273 -0.64 -9.77 2.22
N ILE A 274 -1.95 -9.64 2.03
CA ILE A 274 -2.68 -8.39 2.33
C ILE A 274 -2.60 -8.09 3.83
N GLN A 275 -2.83 -9.09 4.69
CA GLN A 275 -2.75 -8.93 6.14
C GLN A 275 -1.34 -8.49 6.58
N ILE A 276 -0.29 -9.02 5.97
CA ILE A 276 1.08 -8.61 6.27
C ILE A 276 1.33 -7.16 5.84
N MET A 277 0.82 -6.74 4.67
CA MET A 277 0.91 -5.34 4.26
C MET A 277 0.18 -4.41 5.23
N GLU A 278 -0.98 -4.81 5.75
CA GLU A 278 -1.72 -4.07 6.79
C GLU A 278 -0.91 -3.95 8.08
N ILE A 279 -0.29 -5.05 8.53
CA ILE A 279 0.58 -5.06 9.71
C ILE A 279 1.76 -4.10 9.53
N LEU A 280 2.42 -4.13 8.36
CA LEU A 280 3.55 -3.25 8.07
C LEU A 280 3.13 -1.77 8.00
N CYS A 281 1.99 -1.47 7.38
CA CYS A 281 1.40 -0.14 7.38
C CYS A 281 1.07 0.35 8.80
N ALA A 282 0.41 -0.49 9.61
CA ALA A 282 0.09 -0.20 11.00
C ALA A 282 1.35 0.00 11.86
N TYR A 283 2.39 -0.80 11.61
CA TYR A 283 3.69 -0.65 12.24
C TYR A 283 4.27 0.73 11.99
N ILE A 284 4.37 1.16 10.73
CA ILE A 284 4.88 2.48 10.35
C ILE A 284 4.04 3.60 10.97
N ARG A 285 2.70 3.52 10.86
CA ARG A 285 1.79 4.52 11.43
C ARG A 285 1.91 4.67 12.94
N SER A 286 2.14 3.57 13.66
CA SER A 286 2.27 3.59 15.12
C SER A 286 3.67 4.03 15.59
N ASN A 287 4.70 3.74 14.79
CA ASN A 287 6.10 3.97 15.14
C ASN A 287 6.71 5.25 14.54
N ALA A 288 6.02 5.88 13.60
CA ALA A 288 6.40 7.16 13.00
C ALA A 288 5.15 8.00 12.74
N PRO A 289 4.43 8.47 13.77
CA PRO A 289 3.24 9.30 13.59
C PRO A 289 3.64 10.76 13.29
N ALA A 290 2.97 11.39 12.31
CA ALA A 290 3.20 12.79 11.93
C ALA A 290 3.01 13.78 13.08
N LYS A 291 2.19 13.42 14.09
CA LYS A 291 1.94 14.24 15.29
C LYS A 291 3.22 14.52 16.09
N ASN A 292 4.13 13.55 16.17
CA ASN A 292 5.35 13.66 16.97
C ASN A 292 6.50 14.28 16.18
N ALA A 293 6.31 14.47 14.88
CA ALA A 293 7.37 14.94 14.02
C ALA A 293 7.71 16.41 14.33
N GLU A 294 8.99 16.68 14.47
CA GLU A 294 9.50 18.04 14.66
C GLU A 294 9.02 18.96 13.53
N ILE A 295 8.68 20.20 13.89
CA ILE A 295 8.25 21.21 12.92
C ILE A 295 9.51 21.66 12.18
N CYS A 296 9.58 21.36 10.88
CA CYS A 296 10.62 21.87 10.01
C CYS A 296 10.46 23.41 9.87
N PRO A 297 11.39 24.22 10.40
CA PRO A 297 11.22 25.68 10.45
C PRO A 297 11.39 26.27 9.06
N GLN A 298 10.43 27.03 8.50
CA GLN A 298 10.47 27.57 7.11
C GLN A 298 11.89 28.03 6.67
N PRO A 299 12.37 27.69 5.46
CA PRO A 299 13.71 28.11 5.02
C PRO A 299 13.82 29.62 5.04
N PRO A 300 14.97 30.19 5.46
CA PRO A 300 15.15 31.63 5.47
C PRO A 300 14.87 32.19 4.08
N ALA A 301 14.00 33.21 4.01
CA ALA A 301 13.54 33.81 2.75
C ALA A 301 14.70 34.38 1.90
N SER A 302 15.83 34.69 2.56
CA SER A 302 17.05 35.25 2.02
C SER A 302 18.17 34.20 1.94
N GLN A 303 18.40 33.65 0.74
CA GLN A 303 19.76 33.39 0.31
C GLN A 303 19.92 34.06 -1.05
N GLU A 304 20.91 34.95 -1.11
CA GLU A 304 21.28 35.72 -2.29
C GLU A 304 21.40 34.80 -3.51
N ARG A 305 21.12 35.40 -4.67
CA ARG A 305 21.29 34.78 -5.99
C ARG A 305 22.67 34.08 -6.02
N PRO A 306 22.76 32.76 -6.19
CA PRO A 306 24.05 32.12 -6.40
C PRO A 306 24.70 32.77 -7.64
N ALA A 307 25.97 33.18 -7.52
CA ALA A 307 26.67 34.04 -8.48
C ALA A 307 26.90 33.39 -9.88
N SER A 308 26.59 32.10 -10.02
CA SER A 308 26.78 31.30 -11.23
C SER A 308 25.58 31.38 -12.17
N ASP A 309 25.77 31.62 -13.47
CA ASP A 309 24.70 31.52 -14.48
C ASP A 309 24.28 30.07 -14.79
N ASP A 310 25.01 29.06 -14.29
CA ASP A 310 24.70 27.64 -14.48
C ASP A 310 23.64 27.15 -13.48
N TRP A 311 22.40 27.02 -13.95
CA TRP A 311 21.26 26.52 -13.18
C TRP A 311 21.50 25.15 -12.52
N ARG A 312 22.40 24.30 -13.06
CA ARG A 312 22.74 23.00 -12.45
C ARG A 312 23.60 23.14 -11.20
N ALA A 313 24.59 24.04 -11.24
CA ALA A 313 25.42 24.38 -10.10
C ALA A 313 24.59 25.06 -9.00
N GLN A 314 23.71 26.00 -9.40
CA GLN A 314 22.79 26.67 -8.49
C GLN A 314 21.80 25.69 -7.81
N LEU A 315 21.30 24.71 -8.57
CA LEU A 315 20.46 23.64 -8.03
C LEU A 315 21.21 22.77 -7.04
N LYS A 316 22.46 22.42 -7.32
CA LYS A 316 23.29 21.59 -6.42
C LYS A 316 23.56 22.32 -5.09
N GLU A 317 23.94 23.59 -5.16
CA GLU A 317 24.20 24.43 -3.99
C GLU A 317 22.91 24.71 -3.18
N SER A 318 21.81 25.06 -3.86
CA SER A 318 20.49 25.18 -3.23
C SER A 318 20.04 23.84 -2.63
N LYS A 319 20.32 22.71 -3.29
CA LYS A 319 19.98 21.36 -2.84
C LYS A 319 20.73 20.97 -1.58
N GLU A 320 22.02 21.28 -1.48
CA GLU A 320 22.84 21.02 -0.29
C GLU A 320 22.43 21.94 0.89
N ALA A 321 22.12 23.22 0.61
CA ALA A 321 21.59 24.16 1.59
C ALA A 321 20.18 23.78 2.10
N LEU A 322 19.29 23.32 1.22
CA LEU A 322 17.94 22.87 1.59
C LEU A 322 17.94 21.51 2.30
N TRP A 323 18.88 20.62 1.95
CA TRP A 323 19.04 19.33 2.60
C TRP A 323 19.56 19.48 4.04
N SER A 324 20.54 20.37 4.25
CA SER A 324 21.04 20.72 5.58
C SER A 324 20.04 21.52 6.41
N TRP A 325 19.12 22.24 5.76
CA TRP A 325 18.10 23.06 6.42
C TRP A 325 17.08 22.24 7.23
N SER A 326 16.65 21.06 6.74
CA SER A 326 15.52 20.37 7.37
C SER A 326 15.74 19.96 8.83
N LYS A 327 17.00 19.86 9.29
CA LYS A 327 17.46 19.39 10.63
C LYS A 327 16.89 18.06 11.15
N ALA A 328 15.78 17.56 10.59
CA ALA A 328 15.11 16.33 10.96
C ALA A 328 16.07 15.15 10.88
N GLU A 329 15.96 14.18 11.77
CA GLU A 329 16.72 12.94 11.65
C GLU A 329 16.12 12.04 10.55
N HIS A 330 16.94 11.13 10.00
CA HIS A 330 16.40 10.11 9.08
C HIS A 330 15.43 9.21 9.85
N PRO A 331 14.42 8.61 9.18
CA PRO A 331 13.56 7.65 9.85
C PRO A 331 14.42 6.50 10.39
N ARG A 332 13.99 5.95 11.53
CA ARG A 332 14.62 4.77 12.12
C ARG A 332 14.77 3.65 11.10
N LEU A 333 15.84 2.88 11.22
CA LEU A 333 16.24 1.88 10.20
C LEU A 333 15.14 0.84 9.92
N ASP A 334 14.43 0.41 10.95
CA ASP A 334 13.29 -0.50 10.85
C ASP A 334 12.11 0.10 10.04
N ILE A 335 11.80 1.38 10.26
CA ILE A 335 10.79 2.11 9.46
C ILE A 335 11.23 2.21 7.99
N GLN A 336 12.50 2.54 7.75
CA GLN A 336 13.06 2.59 6.41
C GLN A 336 13.02 1.24 5.70
N ILE A 337 13.26 0.13 6.42
CA ILE A 337 13.16 -1.23 5.88
C ILE A 337 11.71 -1.59 5.60
N ALA A 338 10.78 -1.29 6.51
CA ALA A 338 9.35 -1.53 6.30
C ALA A 338 8.85 -0.81 5.03
N LEU A 339 9.23 0.46 4.83
CA LEU A 339 8.92 1.21 3.60
C LEU A 339 9.48 0.54 2.34
N LYS A 340 10.72 0.04 2.39
CA LYS A 340 11.34 -0.69 1.28
C LYS A 340 10.60 -1.98 0.96
N ILE A 341 10.17 -2.74 1.97
CA ILE A 341 9.36 -3.96 1.78
C ILE A 341 8.04 -3.62 1.07
N LEU A 342 7.34 -2.57 1.55
CA LEU A 342 6.12 -2.09 0.90
C LEU A 342 6.35 -1.64 -0.55
N GLY A 343 7.48 -1.01 -0.86
CA GLY A 343 7.79 -0.55 -2.22
C GLY A 343 8.27 -1.65 -3.19
N ARG A 344 8.69 -2.83 -2.69
CA ARG A 344 9.29 -3.94 -3.47
C ARG A 344 8.32 -5.05 -3.85
N ARG A 345 7.02 -4.86 -3.60
CA ARG A 345 5.98 -5.86 -3.90
C ARG A 345 5.97 -6.20 -5.40
N SER A 346 5.99 -7.50 -5.70
CA SER A 346 5.96 -7.98 -7.09
C SER A 346 4.65 -7.61 -7.80
N GLN A 347 4.66 -7.66 -9.14
CA GLN A 347 3.45 -7.42 -9.93
C GLN A 347 2.32 -8.39 -9.56
N GLU A 348 2.63 -9.67 -9.36
CA GLU A 348 1.66 -10.68 -8.93
C GLU A 348 1.01 -10.34 -7.58
N ARG A 349 1.80 -9.85 -6.62
CA ARG A 349 1.28 -9.42 -5.32
C ARG A 349 0.37 -8.21 -5.43
N ARG A 350 0.71 -7.24 -6.28
CA ARG A 350 -0.16 -6.07 -6.53
C ARG A 350 -1.43 -6.43 -7.30
N LEU A 351 -1.42 -7.49 -8.12
CA LEU A 351 -2.64 -8.03 -8.71
C LEU A 351 -3.55 -8.67 -7.65
N LEU A 352 -2.99 -9.35 -6.64
CA LEU A 352 -3.79 -9.84 -5.51
C LEU A 352 -4.41 -8.69 -4.71
N GLU A 353 -3.66 -7.61 -4.49
CA GLU A 353 -4.19 -6.39 -3.86
C GLU A 353 -5.33 -5.78 -4.69
N ALA A 354 -5.20 -5.78 -6.02
CA ALA A 354 -6.24 -5.32 -6.94
C ALA A 354 -7.55 -6.11 -6.83
N ARG A 355 -7.44 -7.44 -6.69
CA ARG A 355 -8.60 -8.34 -6.51
C ARG A 355 -9.24 -8.15 -5.13
N GLY A 356 -8.44 -7.81 -4.12
CA GLY A 356 -8.90 -7.77 -2.73
C GLY A 356 -9.42 -9.15 -2.30
N HIS A 357 -10.62 -9.19 -1.72
CA HIS A 357 -11.30 -10.44 -1.38
C HIS A 357 -12.22 -10.96 -2.50
N GLU A 358 -12.35 -10.24 -3.61
CA GLU A 358 -13.18 -10.65 -4.74
C GLU A 358 -12.45 -11.65 -5.64
N GLN A 359 -13.17 -12.66 -6.13
CA GLN A 359 -12.60 -13.72 -6.97
C GLN A 359 -12.52 -13.34 -8.45
N THR A 360 -12.79 -12.07 -8.81
CA THR A 360 -12.78 -11.62 -10.20
C THR A 360 -11.33 -11.57 -10.72
N PRO A 361 -11.05 -12.14 -11.91
CA PRO A 361 -9.72 -12.10 -12.47
C PRO A 361 -9.38 -10.68 -12.90
N VAL A 362 -8.55 -10.00 -12.12
CA VAL A 362 -7.98 -8.70 -12.46
C VAL A 362 -6.70 -8.89 -13.27
N LEU A 363 -6.63 -8.25 -14.45
CA LEU A 363 -5.51 -8.31 -15.41
C LEU A 363 -4.41 -7.29 -15.12
N SER A 364 -4.72 -6.18 -14.43
CA SER A 364 -3.76 -5.14 -14.09
C SER A 364 -4.13 -4.41 -12.80
N PHE A 365 -3.12 -3.93 -12.09
CA PHE A 365 -3.31 -3.00 -10.98
C PHE A 365 -3.66 -1.63 -11.56
N VAL A 366 -4.87 -1.12 -11.29
CA VAL A 366 -5.43 0.07 -11.97
C VAL A 366 -4.47 1.26 -11.99
N PHE A 367 -3.73 1.49 -10.91
CA PHE A 367 -2.83 2.64 -10.78
C PHE A 367 -1.55 2.52 -11.63
N ASP A 368 -1.16 1.31 -12.08
CA ASP A 368 -0.04 1.13 -13.01
C ASP A 368 -0.39 1.56 -14.44
N GLU A 369 -1.67 1.48 -14.79
CA GLU A 369 -2.20 1.80 -16.11
C GLU A 369 -2.12 3.31 -16.43
N ALA A 370 -1.90 4.15 -15.42
CA ALA A 370 -1.77 5.60 -15.57
C ALA A 370 -0.71 6.00 -16.62
N THR A 371 0.40 5.25 -16.66
CA THR A 371 1.49 5.49 -17.61
C THR A 371 1.11 5.18 -19.06
N LYS A 372 0.10 4.33 -19.27
CA LYS A 372 -0.40 3.93 -20.59
C LYS A 372 -1.36 4.96 -21.18
N CYS A 373 -1.99 5.79 -20.33
CA CYS A 373 -2.88 6.86 -20.78
C CYS A 373 -2.08 7.85 -21.65
N ARG A 374 -2.40 7.89 -22.95
CA ARG A 374 -1.86 8.83 -23.95
C ARG A 374 -2.84 9.93 -24.29
N THR A 375 -4.14 9.68 -24.12
CA THR A 375 -5.21 10.64 -24.39
C THR A 375 -5.94 11.05 -23.11
N SER A 376 -6.59 12.21 -23.15
CA SER A 376 -7.40 12.69 -22.03
C SER A 376 -8.64 11.81 -21.79
N VAL A 377 -9.15 11.16 -22.83
CA VAL A 377 -10.27 10.20 -22.75
C VAL A 377 -9.85 8.93 -22.01
N GLU A 378 -8.68 8.35 -22.34
CA GLU A 378 -8.10 7.22 -21.61
C GLU A 378 -7.83 7.58 -20.16
N PHE A 379 -7.28 8.77 -19.91
CA PHE A 379 -7.06 9.27 -18.56
C PHE A 379 -8.36 9.39 -17.78
N ARG A 380 -9.44 9.90 -18.39
CA ARG A 380 -10.75 9.99 -17.73
C ARG A 380 -11.29 8.62 -17.36
N ALA A 381 -11.21 7.65 -18.28
CA ALA A 381 -11.61 6.27 -18.00
C ALA A 381 -10.80 5.68 -16.84
N TRP A 382 -9.48 5.91 -16.84
CA TRP A 382 -8.59 5.50 -15.76
C TRP A 382 -8.92 6.18 -14.43
N SER A 383 -9.18 7.49 -14.41
CA SER A 383 -9.56 8.22 -13.20
C SER A 383 -10.88 7.71 -12.64
N MET A 384 -11.86 7.39 -13.48
CA MET A 384 -13.12 6.78 -13.05
C MET A 384 -12.88 5.39 -12.45
N ALA A 385 -12.00 4.58 -13.04
CA ALA A 385 -11.61 3.30 -12.49
C ALA A 385 -10.87 3.43 -11.14
N CYS A 386 -10.07 4.48 -10.95
CA CYS A 386 -9.42 4.78 -9.67
C CYS A 386 -10.41 5.21 -8.58
N ASP A 387 -11.46 5.95 -8.96
CA ASP A 387 -12.54 6.39 -8.06
C ASP A 387 -13.41 5.18 -7.61
N ASP A 388 -13.62 4.19 -8.48
CA ASP A 388 -14.38 2.97 -8.16
C ASP A 388 -13.54 1.83 -7.57
N TYR A 389 -12.22 1.99 -7.50
CA TYR A 389 -11.34 0.92 -7.03
C TYR A 389 -11.62 0.52 -5.57
N ARG A 390 -12.01 -0.76 -5.38
CA ARG A 390 -12.34 -1.40 -4.08
C ARG A 390 -11.26 -2.32 -3.51
N GLY A 391 -10.16 -2.52 -4.24
CA GLY A 391 -9.05 -3.37 -3.79
C GLY A 391 -8.27 -2.76 -2.62
N TYR A 392 -7.27 -3.50 -2.15
CA TYR A 392 -6.40 -3.08 -1.06
C TYR A 392 -5.45 -1.95 -1.51
N ARG A 393 -5.29 -0.93 -0.65
CA ARG A 393 -4.32 0.17 -0.83
C ARG A 393 -3.42 0.24 0.38
N LEU A 394 -2.15 0.59 0.18
CA LEU A 394 -1.26 0.90 1.30
C LEU A 394 -1.77 2.11 2.07
N ASP A 395 -1.91 1.94 3.38
CA ASP A 395 -2.31 3.01 4.29
C ASP A 395 -1.09 3.54 5.07
N LEU A 396 -0.58 4.69 4.64
CA LEU A 396 0.54 5.40 5.25
C LEU A 396 0.13 6.81 5.66
N ARG A 397 -1.15 7.03 5.99
CA ARG A 397 -1.70 8.33 6.40
C ARG A 397 -1.11 8.79 7.72
N ASP A 398 -0.95 10.11 7.84
CA ASP A 398 -0.48 10.77 9.06
C ASP A 398 0.85 10.20 9.58
N THR A 399 1.77 9.87 8.67
CA THR A 399 3.09 9.32 9.01
C THR A 399 4.19 10.38 8.93
N ASP A 400 5.19 10.25 9.80
CA ASP A 400 6.44 10.99 9.76
C ASP A 400 7.45 10.25 8.89
N LEU A 401 7.60 10.71 7.66
CA LEU A 401 8.50 10.17 6.64
C LEU A 401 9.52 11.23 6.23
N GLN A 402 9.84 12.17 7.12
CA GLN A 402 10.83 13.19 6.86
C GLN A 402 12.19 12.55 6.57
N ARG A 403 12.86 13.01 5.50
CA ARG A 403 14.14 12.48 5.01
C ARG A 403 14.16 10.97 4.71
N ALA A 404 13.00 10.32 4.63
CA ALA A 404 12.91 8.93 4.22
C ALA A 404 13.42 8.75 2.79
N ASP A 405 14.08 7.61 2.55
CA ASP A 405 14.46 7.20 1.21
C ASP A 405 13.35 6.33 0.60
N LEU A 406 12.55 6.96 -0.25
CA LEU A 406 11.48 6.36 -1.04
C LEU A 406 11.87 6.23 -2.51
N SER A 407 13.14 6.43 -2.85
CA SER A 407 13.62 6.42 -4.24
C SER A 407 13.27 5.09 -4.92
N GLU A 408 12.73 5.19 -6.14
CA GLU A 408 12.31 4.07 -6.98
C GLU A 408 11.21 3.15 -6.40
N LEU A 409 10.66 3.48 -5.21
CA LEU A 409 9.60 2.68 -4.62
C LEU A 409 8.29 2.80 -5.40
N ASN A 410 7.53 1.71 -5.44
CA ASN A 410 6.20 1.69 -6.03
C ASN A 410 5.11 1.86 -4.96
N LEU A 411 4.61 3.10 -4.86
CA LEU A 411 3.56 3.53 -3.94
C LEU A 411 2.29 3.96 -4.69
N ASN A 412 2.09 3.43 -5.90
CA ASN A 412 0.91 3.69 -6.71
C ASN A 412 -0.38 3.40 -5.93
N GLY A 413 -1.32 4.34 -5.95
CA GLY A 413 -2.61 4.25 -5.26
C GLY A 413 -2.54 4.32 -3.73
N ALA A 414 -1.38 4.57 -3.12
CA ALA A 414 -1.25 4.63 -1.66
C ALA A 414 -2.04 5.81 -1.05
N LEU A 415 -2.40 5.66 0.21
CA LEU A 415 -3.01 6.70 1.04
C LEU A 415 -1.91 7.30 1.91
N LEU A 416 -1.49 8.51 1.60
CA LEU A 416 -0.39 9.22 2.26
C LEU A 416 -0.86 10.56 2.83
N ASN A 417 -2.16 10.84 2.84
CA ASN A 417 -2.68 12.13 3.28
C ASN A 417 -2.27 12.49 4.71
N GLY A 418 -1.95 13.76 4.93
CA GLY A 418 -1.47 14.28 6.22
C GLY A 418 -0.04 13.89 6.58
N SER A 419 0.68 13.14 5.74
CA SER A 419 2.04 12.69 6.04
C SER A 419 3.09 13.79 5.84
N LYS A 420 4.11 13.77 6.69
CA LYS A 420 5.26 14.69 6.63
C LYS A 420 6.40 14.04 5.85
N LEU A 421 6.75 14.62 4.70
CA LEU A 421 7.74 14.14 3.74
C LEU A 421 8.85 15.20 3.51
N ASN A 422 9.05 16.09 4.48
CA ASN A 422 10.08 17.14 4.41
C ASN A 422 11.46 16.51 4.18
N GLY A 423 12.18 16.99 3.16
CA GLY A 423 13.49 16.46 2.81
C GLY A 423 13.51 14.99 2.34
N ALA A 424 12.37 14.34 2.11
CA ALA A 424 12.35 12.95 1.66
C ALA A 424 13.02 12.78 0.28
N LYS A 425 13.76 11.69 0.08
CA LYS A 425 14.28 11.29 -1.24
C LYS A 425 13.23 10.45 -1.93
N MET A 426 12.75 10.92 -3.06
CA MET A 426 11.65 10.32 -3.82
C MET A 426 11.98 10.29 -5.32
N VAL A 427 13.28 10.11 -5.63
CA VAL A 427 13.77 10.11 -7.01
C VAL A 427 13.22 8.87 -7.71
N GLY A 428 12.52 9.06 -8.83
CA GLY A 428 11.93 7.95 -9.59
C GLY A 428 10.78 7.21 -8.87
N THR A 429 10.27 7.72 -7.75
CA THR A 429 9.17 7.08 -7.01
C THR A 429 7.88 7.08 -7.84
N LYS A 430 7.12 5.98 -7.80
CA LYS A 430 5.83 5.87 -8.48
C LYS A 430 4.70 6.15 -7.49
N LEU A 431 3.94 7.21 -7.76
CA LEU A 431 2.87 7.77 -6.93
C LEU A 431 1.60 8.04 -7.75
N ASN A 432 1.34 7.23 -8.78
CA ASN A 432 0.17 7.41 -9.63
C ASN A 432 -1.13 7.16 -8.85
N GLY A 433 -2.09 8.08 -8.97
CA GLY A 433 -3.38 8.03 -8.28
C GLY A 433 -3.31 8.03 -6.75
N THR A 434 -2.16 8.41 -6.18
CA THR A 434 -1.93 8.47 -4.73
C THR A 434 -2.74 9.61 -4.10
N LYS A 435 -3.25 9.39 -2.88
CA LYS A 435 -3.88 10.45 -2.09
C LYS A 435 -2.82 11.13 -1.23
N LEU A 436 -2.41 12.33 -1.64
CA LEU A 436 -1.33 13.11 -1.04
C LEU A 436 -1.84 14.43 -0.44
N TRP A 437 -3.14 14.58 -0.22
CA TRP A 437 -3.69 15.84 0.27
C TRP A 437 -3.20 16.13 1.70
N ALA A 438 -2.95 17.41 1.99
CA ALA A 438 -2.38 17.89 3.27
C ALA A 438 -0.99 17.32 3.63
N CYS A 439 -0.21 16.83 2.65
CA CYS A 439 1.18 16.44 2.88
C CYS A 439 2.15 17.62 2.92
N GLU A 440 3.26 17.45 3.65
CA GLU A 440 4.37 18.40 3.70
C GLU A 440 5.57 17.87 2.90
N PHE A 441 5.92 18.51 1.79
CA PHE A 441 7.00 18.10 0.87
C PHE A 441 8.19 19.07 0.88
N GLN A 442 8.34 19.92 1.90
CA GLN A 442 9.33 20.98 1.88
C GLN A 442 10.74 20.41 1.72
N GLY A 443 11.49 20.88 0.73
CA GLY A 443 12.85 20.41 0.43
C GLY A 443 12.95 18.96 -0.07
N SER A 444 11.84 18.29 -0.40
CA SER A 444 11.85 16.92 -0.90
C SER A 444 12.44 16.81 -2.32
N TRP A 445 12.97 15.63 -2.65
CA TRP A 445 13.60 15.35 -3.94
C TRP A 445 12.75 14.38 -4.75
N MET A 446 11.93 14.91 -5.65
CA MET A 446 10.97 14.14 -6.46
C MET A 446 11.37 14.14 -7.94
N SER A 447 12.67 14.23 -8.24
CA SER A 447 13.14 14.21 -9.63
C SER A 447 12.78 12.89 -10.31
N ASN A 448 12.28 12.94 -11.55
CA ASN A 448 11.77 11.77 -12.28
C ASN A 448 10.60 11.02 -11.59
N ALA A 449 9.96 11.60 -10.56
CA ALA A 449 8.82 10.95 -9.90
C ALA A 449 7.59 10.92 -10.81
N SER A 450 6.79 9.86 -10.70
CA SER A 450 5.52 9.71 -11.43
C SER A 450 4.35 10.00 -10.50
N LEU A 451 3.65 11.10 -10.74
CA LEU A 451 2.55 11.65 -9.93
C LEU A 451 1.26 11.76 -10.74
N ILE A 452 1.06 10.88 -11.72
CA ILE A 452 -0.06 10.94 -12.65
C ILE A 452 -1.37 10.78 -11.87
N GLY A 453 -2.26 11.76 -11.98
CA GLY A 453 -3.54 11.75 -11.26
C GLY A 453 -3.42 11.79 -9.73
N ALA A 454 -2.25 12.16 -9.18
CA ALA A 454 -2.08 12.31 -7.74
C ALA A 454 -2.90 13.49 -7.19
N ASP A 455 -3.47 13.29 -6.00
CA ASP A 455 -4.23 14.32 -5.31
C ASP A 455 -3.31 15.13 -4.39
N LEU A 456 -2.83 16.28 -4.89
CA LEU A 456 -1.88 17.19 -4.23
C LEU A 456 -2.58 18.43 -3.66
N ARG A 457 -3.85 18.30 -3.26
CA ARG A 457 -4.59 19.40 -2.65
C ARG A 457 -4.02 19.71 -1.27
N THR A 458 -3.92 21.00 -0.94
CA THR A 458 -3.44 21.51 0.36
C THR A 458 -2.05 21.02 0.75
N THR A 459 -1.20 20.66 -0.22
CA THR A 459 0.18 20.24 0.04
C THR A 459 1.14 21.41 0.04
N LYS A 460 2.20 21.30 0.85
CA LYS A 460 3.27 22.31 0.92
C LYS A 460 4.48 21.86 0.09
N PHE A 461 4.81 22.61 -0.96
CA PHE A 461 5.92 22.29 -1.89
C PHE A 461 7.14 23.21 -1.75
N PHE A 462 7.31 23.86 -0.60
CA PHE A 462 8.37 24.86 -0.46
C PHE A 462 9.74 24.25 -0.79
N ALA A 463 10.39 24.77 -1.84
CA ALA A 463 11.72 24.35 -2.27
C ALA A 463 11.87 22.83 -2.58
N SER A 464 10.78 22.14 -2.94
CA SER A 464 10.84 20.76 -3.44
C SER A 464 11.33 20.71 -4.90
N SER A 465 12.10 19.68 -5.25
CA SER A 465 12.50 19.43 -6.63
C SER A 465 11.53 18.49 -7.32
N LEU A 466 10.84 18.97 -8.36
CA LEU A 466 9.93 18.23 -9.23
C LEU A 466 10.48 18.17 -10.68
N GLN A 467 11.80 18.28 -10.82
CA GLN A 467 12.48 18.21 -12.10
C GLN A 467 12.16 16.90 -12.83
N ASP A 468 11.82 16.98 -14.12
CA ASP A 468 11.50 15.82 -14.96
C ASP A 468 10.35 14.93 -14.38
N ALA A 469 9.55 15.46 -13.44
CA ALA A 469 8.43 14.73 -12.84
C ALA A 469 7.21 14.70 -13.78
N ASP A 470 6.49 13.58 -13.77
CA ASP A 470 5.25 13.41 -14.53
C ASP A 470 4.04 13.78 -13.64
N LEU A 471 3.54 15.00 -13.82
CA LEU A 471 2.43 15.58 -13.06
C LEU A 471 1.11 15.54 -13.85
N ARG A 472 1.01 14.68 -14.88
CA ARG A 472 -0.18 14.62 -15.73
C ARG A 472 -1.44 14.42 -14.90
N ALA A 473 -2.38 15.34 -15.08
CA ALA A 473 -3.66 15.36 -14.38
C ALA A 473 -3.58 15.31 -12.84
N ALA A 474 -2.45 15.70 -12.26
CA ALA A 474 -2.36 15.96 -10.83
C ALA A 474 -3.24 17.16 -10.45
N VAL A 475 -3.76 17.15 -9.22
CA VAL A 475 -4.66 18.21 -8.72
C VAL A 475 -3.99 19.01 -7.62
N PHE A 476 -3.85 20.31 -7.83
CA PHE A 476 -3.26 21.27 -6.88
C PHE A 476 -4.34 22.21 -6.32
N SER A 477 -4.33 22.49 -5.01
CA SER A 477 -5.17 23.56 -4.45
C SER A 477 -4.62 24.18 -3.16
N PHE A 478 -4.66 25.52 -3.01
CA PHE A 478 -4.27 26.34 -1.81
C PHE A 478 -2.75 26.33 -1.46
N GLU A 479 -2.28 27.10 -0.45
CA GLU A 479 -1.91 28.52 -0.54
C GLU A 479 -0.40 28.62 -0.79
N LYS A 480 0.02 29.55 -1.66
CA LYS A 480 1.42 29.92 -1.92
C LYS A 480 2.33 28.74 -2.28
N ILE A 481 2.31 28.35 -3.57
CA ILE A 481 3.33 27.47 -4.13
C ILE A 481 4.64 28.27 -4.23
N GLN A 482 5.41 28.26 -3.15
CA GLN A 482 6.68 28.99 -3.10
C GLN A 482 7.82 28.11 -3.61
N ARG A 483 8.36 28.50 -4.77
CA ARG A 483 9.64 28.00 -5.30
C ARG A 483 9.74 26.47 -5.56
N PRO A 484 8.73 25.75 -6.11
CA PRO A 484 8.99 24.41 -6.64
C PRO A 484 9.87 24.49 -7.89
N PHE A 485 10.77 23.52 -8.06
CA PHE A 485 11.55 23.40 -9.29
C PHE A 485 10.81 22.48 -10.27
N LEU A 486 10.20 23.06 -11.31
CA LEU A 486 9.35 22.37 -12.30
C LEU A 486 10.00 22.23 -13.69
N CYS A 487 11.34 22.34 -13.80
CA CYS A 487 12.00 22.25 -15.10
C CYS A 487 11.73 20.90 -15.78
N HIS A 488 11.31 20.95 -17.05
CA HIS A 488 10.95 19.80 -17.89
C HIS A 488 9.85 18.88 -17.31
N SER A 489 9.09 19.34 -16.32
CA SER A 489 7.95 18.57 -15.78
C SER A 489 6.79 18.50 -16.77
N ASN A 490 6.03 17.41 -16.76
CA ASN A 490 4.85 17.26 -17.61
C ASN A 490 3.57 17.62 -16.83
N THR A 491 2.99 18.79 -17.10
CA THR A 491 1.79 19.30 -16.40
C THR A 491 0.48 19.07 -17.17
N ARG A 492 0.49 18.26 -18.25
CA ARG A 492 -0.70 18.07 -19.10
C ARG A 492 -1.91 17.62 -18.31
N TRP A 493 -3.01 18.32 -18.52
CA TRP A 493 -4.30 18.07 -17.90
C TRP A 493 -4.34 18.29 -16.38
N ALA A 494 -3.26 18.80 -15.77
CA ALA A 494 -3.24 19.10 -14.35
C ALA A 494 -4.19 20.27 -14.03
N ALA A 495 -4.72 20.28 -12.81
CA ALA A 495 -5.62 21.32 -12.34
C ALA A 495 -4.97 22.12 -11.22
N CYS A 496 -5.03 23.45 -11.28
CA CYS A 496 -4.63 24.31 -10.17
C CYS A 496 -5.76 25.24 -9.73
N LEU A 497 -6.05 25.23 -8.44
CA LEU A 497 -7.06 26.09 -7.82
C LEU A 497 -6.41 26.95 -6.73
N ASN A 498 -6.78 28.22 -6.65
CA ASN A 498 -6.32 29.16 -5.63
C ASN A 498 -4.79 29.15 -5.43
N THR A 499 -4.06 29.16 -6.55
CA THR A 499 -2.60 29.00 -6.60
C THR A 499 -1.93 30.32 -7.00
N ASP A 500 -0.87 30.73 -6.27
CA ASP A 500 -0.09 31.93 -6.61
C ASP A 500 1.24 31.55 -7.26
N TRP A 501 1.38 31.88 -8.55
CA TRP A 501 2.57 31.61 -9.35
C TRP A 501 3.52 32.82 -9.47
N ARG A 502 3.19 33.98 -8.88
CA ARG A 502 3.88 35.26 -9.11
C ARG A 502 5.30 35.33 -8.52
N GLU A 503 5.60 34.58 -7.46
CA GLU A 503 6.89 34.65 -6.73
C GLU A 503 8.01 33.77 -7.34
N LEU A 504 7.83 33.24 -8.55
CA LEU A 504 8.81 32.37 -9.20
C LEU A 504 9.85 33.19 -9.99
N GLY A 505 10.91 33.64 -9.31
CA GLY A 505 12.07 34.29 -9.95
C GLY A 505 12.91 33.34 -10.81
N GLU A 506 13.62 33.87 -11.81
CA GLU A 506 14.60 33.14 -12.63
C GLU A 506 15.68 32.47 -11.76
N PRO A 507 16.16 31.23 -12.07
CA PRO A 507 15.82 30.36 -13.21
C PRO A 507 14.66 29.37 -12.95
N ARG A 508 13.80 29.66 -11.95
CA ARG A 508 12.78 28.74 -11.42
C ARG A 508 11.40 28.93 -12.08
N LYS A 509 11.37 29.42 -13.33
CA LYS A 509 10.13 29.88 -13.97
C LYS A 509 9.21 28.73 -14.39
N ILE A 510 7.94 28.91 -14.07
CA ILE A 510 6.85 28.25 -14.80
C ILE A 510 6.79 28.84 -16.22
N THR A 511 6.66 28.00 -17.24
CA THR A 511 6.61 28.45 -18.64
C THR A 511 5.16 28.69 -19.07
N ALA A 512 4.95 29.46 -20.14
CA ALA A 512 3.63 29.63 -20.73
C ALA A 512 3.04 28.28 -21.21
N ASP A 513 3.89 27.36 -21.68
CA ASP A 513 3.50 26.01 -22.08
C ASP A 513 2.96 25.19 -20.89
N HIS A 514 3.60 25.25 -19.72
CA HIS A 514 3.08 24.60 -18.52
C HIS A 514 1.68 25.12 -18.15
N ILE A 515 1.45 26.43 -18.25
CA ILE A 515 0.18 27.08 -17.91
C ILE A 515 -0.93 26.75 -18.93
N ASP A 516 -0.61 26.74 -20.22
CA ASP A 516 -1.56 26.39 -21.28
C ASP A 516 -2.04 24.93 -21.16
N GLN A 517 -1.14 24.04 -20.75
CA GLN A 517 -1.43 22.62 -20.54
C GLN A 517 -2.23 22.32 -19.26
N MET A 518 -2.47 23.31 -18.40
CA MET A 518 -3.20 23.19 -17.13
C MET A 518 -4.62 23.78 -17.23
N PHE A 519 -5.45 23.47 -16.25
CA PHE A 519 -6.75 24.09 -16.04
C PHE A 519 -6.80 24.84 -14.70
N ALA A 520 -7.25 26.09 -14.70
CA ALA A 520 -7.44 26.88 -13.50
C ALA A 520 -8.60 27.86 -13.63
N ASP A 521 -9.03 28.45 -12.51
CA ASP A 521 -10.06 29.49 -12.44
C ASP A 521 -9.46 30.85 -12.05
N ARG A 522 -10.29 31.89 -11.87
CA ARG A 522 -9.81 33.25 -11.52
C ARG A 522 -9.01 33.33 -10.22
N SER A 523 -9.14 32.36 -9.32
CA SER A 523 -8.41 32.37 -8.05
C SER A 523 -6.90 32.14 -8.22
N SER A 524 -6.47 31.53 -9.33
CA SER A 524 -5.06 31.30 -9.62
C SER A 524 -4.40 32.55 -10.25
N LYS A 525 -3.33 33.03 -9.61
CA LYS A 525 -2.58 34.24 -10.00
C LYS A 525 -1.35 33.85 -10.82
N LEU A 526 -1.15 34.50 -11.96
CA LEU A 526 -0.03 34.24 -12.88
C LEU A 526 1.02 35.37 -12.81
N PRO A 527 2.29 35.10 -13.16
CA PRO A 527 3.28 36.14 -13.40
C PRO A 527 2.82 37.12 -14.49
N THR A 528 3.24 38.37 -14.40
CA THR A 528 2.90 39.43 -15.36
C THR A 528 3.31 39.11 -16.80
N GLU A 529 4.36 38.31 -16.99
CA GLU A 529 4.85 37.94 -18.32
C GLU A 529 4.06 36.81 -19.01
N ILE A 530 3.18 36.10 -18.31
CA ILE A 530 2.49 34.91 -18.86
C ILE A 530 1.02 35.22 -19.13
N PRO A 531 0.56 35.14 -20.40
CA PRO A 531 -0.84 35.37 -20.71
C PRO A 531 -1.72 34.28 -20.10
N ARG A 532 -2.92 34.67 -19.67
CA ARG A 532 -3.91 33.74 -19.16
C ARG A 532 -4.51 32.92 -20.31
N PRO A 533 -4.55 31.57 -20.23
CA PRO A 533 -5.14 30.75 -21.28
C PRO A 533 -6.63 31.02 -21.48
N THR A 534 -7.12 30.88 -22.72
CA THR A 534 -8.51 31.19 -23.08
C THR A 534 -9.52 30.21 -22.50
N HIS A 535 -9.12 28.95 -22.30
CA HIS A 535 -9.96 27.92 -21.68
C HIS A 535 -10.10 28.06 -20.17
N TRP A 536 -9.35 28.95 -19.52
CA TRP A 536 -9.48 29.19 -18.08
C TRP A 536 -10.70 30.07 -17.80
N PRO A 537 -11.64 29.61 -16.95
CA PRO A 537 -12.75 30.43 -16.52
C PRO A 537 -12.28 31.75 -15.90
N GLN A 538 -13.00 32.84 -16.25
CA GLN A 538 -12.76 34.20 -15.75
C GLN A 538 -13.46 34.48 -14.42
N GLU A 539 -14.27 33.53 -13.94
CA GLU A 539 -14.92 33.58 -12.65
C GLU A 539 -14.20 32.69 -11.63
N LYS A 540 -14.41 32.97 -10.35
CA LYS A 540 -13.97 32.09 -9.27
C LYS A 540 -14.98 30.95 -9.15
N LEU A 541 -14.52 29.72 -9.25
CA LEU A 541 -15.38 28.53 -9.21
C LEU A 541 -15.37 27.91 -7.81
N VAL A 542 -16.52 27.37 -7.41
CA VAL A 542 -16.63 26.52 -6.21
C VAL A 542 -16.02 25.14 -6.55
N ALA A 543 -15.39 24.48 -5.58
CA ALA A 543 -14.61 23.26 -5.80
C ALA A 543 -15.31 22.16 -6.64
N ILE A 544 -16.61 21.91 -6.39
CA ILE A 544 -17.39 20.91 -7.14
C ILE A 544 -17.54 21.30 -8.60
N GLU A 545 -17.86 22.57 -8.87
CA GLU A 545 -18.02 23.10 -10.22
C GLU A 545 -16.68 23.19 -10.95
N PHE A 546 -15.60 23.53 -10.23
CA PHE A 546 -14.24 23.49 -10.76
C PHE A 546 -13.87 22.10 -11.27
N VAL A 547 -14.06 21.05 -10.45
CA VAL A 547 -13.78 19.66 -10.85
C VAL A 547 -14.64 19.24 -12.04
N ARG A 548 -15.92 19.65 -12.06
CA ARG A 548 -16.83 19.37 -13.19
C ARG A 548 -16.33 20.00 -14.50
N ARG A 549 -15.97 21.29 -14.48
CA ARG A 549 -15.50 22.01 -15.66
C ARG A 549 -14.11 21.54 -16.11
N TRP A 550 -13.23 21.24 -15.17
CA TRP A 550 -11.94 20.62 -15.45
C TRP A 550 -12.12 19.27 -16.18
N ARG A 551 -12.99 18.39 -15.66
CA ARG A 551 -13.31 17.11 -16.30
C ARG A 551 -13.96 17.29 -17.68
N LYS A 552 -14.77 18.34 -17.87
CA LYS A 552 -15.36 18.69 -19.17
C LYS A 552 -14.29 19.15 -20.16
N TRP A 553 -13.42 20.06 -19.75
CA TRP A 553 -12.29 20.53 -20.56
C TRP A 553 -11.37 19.38 -20.96
N GLN A 554 -11.03 18.47 -20.03
CA GLN A 554 -10.28 17.25 -20.36
C GLN A 554 -10.95 16.44 -21.48
N ALA A 555 -12.29 16.38 -21.52
CA ALA A 555 -13.02 15.67 -22.57
C ALA A 555 -13.01 16.39 -23.93
N GLU A 556 -12.80 17.71 -23.97
CA GLU A 556 -12.89 18.54 -25.18
C GLU A 556 -11.57 18.67 -25.95
N ILE A 557 -10.41 18.60 -25.27
CA ILE A 557 -9.08 18.76 -25.89
C ILE A 557 -8.63 17.51 -26.68
N GLY A 558 -9.49 16.91 -27.50
CA GLY A 558 -9.13 15.78 -28.36
C GLY A 558 -7.73 15.94 -28.98
N PHE A 559 -6.86 14.97 -28.73
CA PHE A 559 -5.40 14.98 -28.92
C PHE A 559 -4.87 15.66 -30.20
N GLN A 560 -3.86 16.54 -30.06
CA GLN A 560 -2.78 16.63 -31.03
C GLN A 560 -1.47 16.11 -30.40
N PRO A 561 -0.81 15.11 -31.00
CA PRO A 561 0.50 14.66 -30.54
C PRO A 561 1.51 15.79 -30.67
N PRO A 562 2.48 15.93 -29.75
CA PRO A 562 3.69 16.66 -30.07
C PRO A 562 4.34 15.99 -31.29
N LYS A 563 4.68 16.77 -32.32
CA LYS A 563 5.80 16.41 -33.19
C LYS A 563 7.01 16.33 -32.27
N ASN A 564 7.60 15.15 -32.15
CA ASN A 564 8.85 14.92 -31.42
C ASN A 564 9.85 16.07 -31.66
N PRO A 565 10.54 16.60 -30.64
CA PRO A 565 11.89 17.11 -30.86
C PRO A 565 12.85 15.96 -31.20
#